data_AF-A0A1A8U4B0-F1
#
_entry.id   AF-A0A1A8U4B0-F1
#
_cell.length_a   1.000
_cell.length_b   1.000
_cell.length_c   1.000
_cell.angle_alpha   90.00
_cell.angle_beta   90.00
_cell.angle_gamma   90.00
#
_symmetry.space_group_name_H-M   'P 1'
#
loop_
_entity.id
_entity.type
_entity.pdbx_description
1 polymer ?
#
loop_
_entity_poly.entity_id
_entity_poly.type
_entity_poly.pdbx_seq_one_letter_code
_entity_poly.pdbx_strand_id
1 'polypeptide(L)'
;MDSFIIATLALCSLTAPAYGDKGSSKARSCSDFRQFYGTKPFSTDDVPQSEISGEHLRICSQGYTCCTSIIEDNLATLSVKEVDGILRESRRSLLTSLNGQQKAFDGFVRELLNRSISNLKDTFTSTWGSLYSENSQVFSDLYKDLMGYYGGNSANLEEVLSDFWTKLLERIFYQTNKQSSIGEDYLECVSKQMETLRPFGDAPHKMAVQVTRTFVAARSFIQGLSSSVNVVRIVGQVKLNQVCAKAIMKMTYCARCETMSSAMPCSNYCINVMKGCLANQADLNTEWTHLGDTMVEVAEHRLNDMDSVILSLPNHIAEAMFTMMENIGTINSKLFQACGNLRGGEVSSTGDGEIMKRGSMTVEDRLGDTSNRMEKLISDVTTRLRGMRSYWVSLPNLLCSDRVAIGAGAEDMCWNGGSRARYLPEAIGDGLANQINNPEVELDITKPDKTIRQQIMQLKIRTHNLRNALIGRDTDFQDTNDDVSGSGSGVCTDETCLPGPRLAAPSTDRPIQYVNPPENNKVKSSAQQALPSNTIYLLSLLLLLLRR
;
A
#
# COMPACT_ATOMS: atom_id res chain seq x y z
N MET A 1 97.36 9.48 7.39
CA MET A 1 96.74 10.83 7.44
C MET A 1 95.26 10.64 7.75
N ASP A 2 94.97 9.87 8.80
CA ASP A 2 93.65 9.24 8.99
C ASP A 2 93.05 9.55 10.37
N SER A 3 93.70 10.45 11.12
CA SER A 3 93.21 10.94 12.42
C SER A 3 92.60 12.34 12.35
N PHE A 4 92.75 13.05 11.21
CA PHE A 4 92.18 14.38 11.00
C PHE A 4 90.77 14.35 10.38
N ILE A 5 90.42 13.30 9.63
CA ILE A 5 89.11 13.18 8.96
C ILE A 5 88.01 12.77 9.96
N ILE A 6 88.37 11.97 10.98
CA ILE A 6 87.44 11.52 12.03
C ILE A 6 87.09 12.67 12.98
N ALA A 7 88.04 13.57 13.26
CA ALA A 7 87.81 14.76 14.09
C ALA A 7 86.91 15.81 13.39
N THR A 8 86.99 15.94 12.07
CA THR A 8 86.10 16.83 11.29
C THR A 8 84.67 16.29 11.15
N LEU A 9 84.48 14.97 11.12
CA LEU A 9 83.13 14.36 11.08
C LEU A 9 82.45 14.36 12.46
N ALA A 10 83.21 14.36 13.56
CA ALA A 10 82.67 14.45 14.92
C ALA A 10 82.32 15.88 15.36
N LEU A 11 82.90 16.92 14.73
CA LEU A 11 82.54 18.32 15.00
C LEU A 11 81.35 18.83 14.15
N CYS A 12 81.06 18.21 13.00
CA CYS A 12 79.87 18.55 12.19
C CYS A 12 78.57 17.93 12.71
N SER A 13 78.62 16.98 13.65
CA SER A 13 77.45 16.40 14.32
C SER A 13 77.01 17.13 15.60
N LEU A 14 77.71 18.21 16.00
CA LEU A 14 77.38 19.02 17.18
C LEU A 14 76.92 20.46 16.86
N THR A 15 76.77 20.82 15.59
CA THR A 15 76.18 22.12 15.18
C THR A 15 75.23 21.95 14.00
N ALA A 16 74.28 21.02 14.12
CA ALA A 16 73.00 21.20 13.46
C ALA A 16 72.14 22.06 14.41
N PRO A 17 71.68 23.26 14.02
CA PRO A 17 70.65 23.92 14.80
C PRO A 17 69.48 22.96 14.87
N ALA A 18 69.16 22.50 16.07
CA ALA A 18 67.85 22.01 16.38
C ALA A 18 66.87 23.18 16.19
N TYR A 19 66.56 23.50 14.94
CA TYR A 19 65.19 23.79 14.56
C TYR A 19 64.43 22.46 14.76
N GLY A 20 64.24 22.11 16.04
CA GLY A 20 62.97 21.55 16.40
C GLY A 20 61.98 22.59 15.92
N ASP A 21 61.34 22.31 14.80
CA ASP A 21 60.04 22.87 14.54
C ASP A 21 59.24 22.46 15.76
N LYS A 22 59.24 23.34 16.78
CA LYS A 22 58.10 23.51 17.65
C LYS A 22 57.00 23.96 16.70
N GLY A 23 56.49 23.01 15.93
CA GLY A 23 55.09 22.89 15.69
C GLY A 23 54.47 22.88 17.07
N SER A 24 54.29 24.06 17.63
CA SER A 24 53.10 24.37 18.37
C SER A 24 52.00 23.82 17.48
N SER A 25 51.55 22.61 17.80
CA SER A 25 50.30 22.07 17.30
C SER A 25 49.28 23.07 17.81
N LYS A 26 49.12 24.18 17.10
CA LYS A 26 48.09 25.16 17.36
C LYS A 26 46.83 24.33 17.31
N ALA A 27 46.20 24.17 18.47
CA ALA A 27 44.94 23.45 18.57
C ALA A 27 44.03 24.03 17.49
N ARG A 28 43.55 23.19 16.58
CA ARG A 28 42.76 23.68 15.45
C ARG A 28 41.54 24.40 16.01
N SER A 29 41.19 25.51 15.38
CA SER A 29 40.11 26.37 15.88
C SER A 29 38.75 25.75 15.60
N CYS A 30 37.83 25.87 16.56
CA CYS A 30 36.44 25.48 16.40
C CYS A 30 35.54 26.61 15.87
N SER A 31 36.12 27.67 15.30
CA SER A 31 35.38 28.84 14.78
C SER A 31 34.30 28.46 13.77
N ASP A 32 34.65 27.63 12.80
CA ASP A 32 33.75 27.22 11.72
C ASP A 32 32.61 26.36 12.24
N PHE A 33 32.93 25.46 13.19
CA PHE A 33 31.93 24.65 13.87
C PHE A 33 30.99 25.53 14.70
N ARG A 34 31.52 26.52 15.42
CA ARG A 34 30.73 27.47 16.21
C ARG A 34 29.77 28.28 15.33
N GLN A 35 30.21 28.72 14.15
CA GLN A 35 29.35 29.38 13.18
C GLN A 35 28.23 28.45 12.70
N PHE A 36 28.56 27.21 12.34
CA PHE A 36 27.57 26.21 11.94
C PHE A 36 26.56 25.93 13.07
N TYR A 37 27.03 25.67 14.28
CA TYR A 37 26.18 25.35 15.41
C TYR A 37 25.30 26.54 15.81
N GLY A 38 25.78 27.77 15.64
CA GLY A 38 25.00 28.99 15.81
C GLY A 38 23.83 29.16 14.81
N THR A 39 23.83 28.44 13.68
CA THR A 39 22.65 28.37 12.78
C THR A 39 21.55 27.43 13.29
N LYS A 40 21.85 26.62 14.31
CA LYS A 40 20.93 25.64 14.92
C LYS A 40 20.24 26.25 16.14
N PRO A 41 19.10 25.69 16.59
CA PRO A 41 18.30 26.28 17.67
C PRO A 41 18.88 25.98 19.07
N PHE A 42 20.19 26.14 19.26
CA PHE A 42 20.92 25.80 20.49
C PHE A 42 21.87 26.94 20.91
N SER A 43 22.19 27.05 22.20
CA SER A 43 23.18 28.02 22.68
C SER A 43 24.59 27.61 22.26
N THR A 44 25.44 28.59 21.90
CA THR A 44 26.84 28.35 21.54
C THR A 44 27.81 28.38 22.72
N ASP A 45 27.31 28.55 23.96
CA ASP A 45 28.15 28.70 25.16
C ASP A 45 29.00 27.45 25.44
N ASP A 46 28.46 26.26 25.12
CA ASP A 46 29.12 24.98 25.31
C ASP A 46 30.11 24.62 24.19
N VAL A 47 30.27 25.48 23.16
CA VAL A 47 31.18 25.23 22.04
C VAL A 47 32.62 25.59 22.45
N PRO A 48 33.56 24.63 22.44
CA PRO A 48 34.97 24.91 22.72
C PRO A 48 35.57 25.94 21.76
N GLN A 49 36.57 26.70 22.20
CA GLN A 49 37.30 27.64 21.33
C GLN A 49 38.27 26.93 20.37
N SER A 50 38.83 25.81 20.82
CA SER A 50 39.77 24.96 20.08
C SER A 50 39.41 23.49 20.29
N GLU A 51 39.92 22.62 19.41
CA GLU A 51 39.72 21.17 19.53
C GLU A 51 40.07 20.65 20.94
N ILE A 52 39.20 19.80 21.48
CA ILE A 52 39.36 19.11 22.77
C ILE A 52 39.48 17.60 22.53
N SER A 53 39.93 16.86 23.54
CA SER A 53 39.86 15.39 23.52
C SER A 53 38.40 14.93 23.49
N GLY A 54 38.06 13.99 22.62
CA GLY A 54 36.72 13.46 22.41
C GLY A 54 36.41 12.15 23.14
N GLU A 55 37.16 11.81 24.20
CA GLU A 55 36.92 10.59 25.01
C GLU A 55 35.50 10.53 25.60
N HIS A 56 34.84 11.68 25.78
CA HIS A 56 33.46 11.78 26.27
C HIS A 56 32.39 11.47 25.21
N LEU A 57 32.76 11.32 23.93
CA LEU A 57 31.83 11.07 22.83
C LEU A 57 31.33 9.63 22.84
N ARG A 58 30.04 9.46 22.53
CA ARG A 58 29.32 8.17 22.54
C ARG A 58 28.91 7.70 21.15
N ILE A 59 28.85 8.60 20.17
CA ILE A 59 28.35 8.32 18.82
C ILE A 59 29.45 8.58 17.79
N CYS A 60 30.07 9.75 17.86
CA CYS A 60 31.19 10.11 16.99
C CYS A 60 32.49 9.42 17.42
N SER A 61 33.46 9.37 16.51
CA SER A 61 34.76 8.75 16.77
C SER A 61 35.47 9.45 17.93
N GLN A 62 36.11 8.68 18.82
CA GLN A 62 36.89 9.23 19.92
C GLN A 62 38.23 9.74 19.39
N GLY A 63 38.28 11.04 19.10
CA GLY A 63 39.45 11.77 18.59
C GLY A 63 39.38 13.25 18.97
N TYR A 64 40.18 14.10 18.33
CA TYR A 64 40.06 15.55 18.53
C TYR A 64 38.75 16.07 17.94
N THR A 65 38.01 16.86 18.71
CA THR A 65 36.64 17.26 18.37
C THR A 65 36.31 18.68 18.83
N CYS A 66 35.33 19.29 18.16
CA CYS A 66 34.68 20.53 18.59
C CYS A 66 33.32 20.29 19.29
N CYS A 67 32.92 19.04 19.49
CA CYS A 67 31.66 18.66 20.12
C CYS A 67 31.87 18.19 21.57
N THR A 68 31.16 18.80 22.50
CA THR A 68 30.97 18.28 23.86
C THR A 68 29.86 17.21 23.88
N SER A 69 29.70 16.45 24.97
CA SER A 69 28.60 15.48 25.07
C SER A 69 27.22 16.12 24.93
N ILE A 70 27.04 17.35 25.46
CA ILE A 70 25.77 18.09 25.33
C ILE A 70 25.50 18.44 23.87
N ILE A 71 26.52 18.90 23.14
CA ILE A 71 26.42 19.20 21.71
C ILE A 71 26.11 17.93 20.92
N GLU A 72 26.76 16.80 21.23
CA GLU A 72 26.51 15.51 20.60
C GLU A 72 25.04 15.05 20.79
N ASP A 73 24.51 15.15 22.03
CA ASP A 73 23.12 14.81 22.34
C ASP A 73 22.11 15.74 21.64
N ASN A 74 22.40 17.05 21.60
CA ASN A 74 21.57 18.05 20.91
C ASN A 74 21.51 17.77 19.40
N LEU A 75 22.67 17.53 18.78
CA LEU A 75 22.76 17.21 17.35
C LEU A 75 22.11 15.86 17.02
N ALA A 76 22.22 14.86 17.90
CA ALA A 76 21.55 13.57 17.72
C ALA A 76 20.02 13.71 17.73
N THR A 77 19.49 14.52 18.65
CA THR A 77 18.06 14.84 18.70
C THR A 77 17.63 15.61 17.44
N LEU A 78 18.44 16.56 17.00
CA LEU A 78 18.17 17.36 15.81
C LEU A 78 18.16 16.51 14.54
N SER A 79 19.14 15.62 14.34
CA SER A 79 19.25 14.80 13.13
C SER A 79 18.04 13.89 12.97
N VAL A 80 17.56 13.29 14.06
CA VAL A 80 16.34 12.48 14.05
C VAL A 80 15.11 13.34 13.72
N LYS A 81 14.99 14.53 14.32
CA LYS A 81 13.89 15.46 14.04
C LYS A 81 13.85 15.92 12.58
N GLU A 82 15.01 16.14 11.97
CA GLU A 82 15.13 16.50 10.55
C GLU A 82 14.74 15.35 9.61
N VAL A 83 15.05 14.09 9.97
CA VAL A 83 14.60 12.91 9.22
C VAL A 83 13.09 12.70 9.38
N ASP A 84 12.58 12.78 10.62
CA ASP A 84 11.14 12.68 10.91
C ASP A 84 10.33 13.76 10.19
N GLY A 85 10.89 14.97 10.04
CA GLY A 85 10.28 16.05 9.25
C GLY A 85 10.02 15.66 7.79
N ILE A 86 10.99 15.04 7.11
CA ILE A 86 10.83 14.58 5.72
C ILE A 86 9.84 13.42 5.65
N LEU A 87 9.96 12.44 6.53
CA LEU A 87 9.05 11.30 6.59
C LEU A 87 7.60 11.75 6.82
N ARG A 88 7.39 12.72 7.72
CA ARG A 88 6.09 13.31 7.99
C ARG A 88 5.49 14.00 6.75
N GLU A 89 6.32 14.72 6.00
CA GLU A 89 5.89 15.41 4.79
C GLU A 89 5.52 14.44 3.67
N SER A 90 6.37 13.44 3.41
CA SER A 90 6.09 12.33 2.49
C SER A 90 4.80 11.61 2.85
N ARG A 91 4.63 11.25 4.13
CA ARG A 91 3.41 10.63 4.66
C ARG A 91 2.19 11.51 4.43
N ARG A 92 2.30 12.81 4.71
CA ARG A 92 1.20 13.77 4.53
C ARG A 92 0.75 13.83 3.07
N SER A 93 1.69 13.90 2.13
CA SER A 93 1.40 13.86 0.69
C SER A 93 0.63 12.59 0.29
N LEU A 94 1.11 11.41 0.73
CA LEU A 94 0.44 10.13 0.45
C LEU A 94 -0.98 10.07 1.06
N LEU A 95 -1.14 10.51 2.31
CA LEU A 95 -2.44 10.56 2.98
C LEU A 95 -3.40 11.52 2.27
N THR A 96 -2.94 12.70 1.85
CA THR A 96 -3.76 13.64 1.09
C THR A 96 -4.22 13.04 -0.23
N SER A 97 -3.34 12.35 -0.96
CA SER A 97 -3.69 11.67 -2.20
C SER A 97 -4.75 10.58 -1.98
N LEU A 98 -4.51 9.66 -1.03
CA LEU A 98 -5.43 8.54 -0.74
C LEU A 98 -6.80 9.03 -0.26
N ASN A 99 -6.85 9.99 0.68
CA ASN A 99 -8.11 10.56 1.14
C ASN A 99 -8.84 11.31 0.03
N GLY A 100 -8.11 11.98 -0.87
CA GLY A 100 -8.69 12.63 -2.04
C GLY A 100 -9.40 11.63 -2.95
N GLN A 101 -8.74 10.52 -3.27
CA GLN A 101 -9.33 9.44 -4.08
C GLN A 101 -10.54 8.79 -3.38
N GLN A 102 -10.43 8.53 -2.08
CA GLN A 102 -11.53 7.97 -1.29
C GLN A 102 -12.78 8.87 -1.33
N LYS A 103 -12.61 10.17 -1.09
CA LYS A 103 -13.73 11.14 -1.11
C LYS A 103 -14.32 11.31 -2.51
N ALA A 104 -13.49 11.35 -3.54
CA ALA A 104 -13.95 11.48 -4.92
C ALA A 104 -14.80 10.26 -5.33
N PHE A 105 -14.33 9.05 -5.03
CA PHE A 105 -15.05 7.83 -5.31
C PHE A 105 -16.36 7.73 -4.52
N ASP A 106 -16.32 7.96 -3.21
CA ASP A 106 -17.51 7.92 -2.35
C ASP A 106 -18.57 8.95 -2.77
N GLY A 107 -18.13 10.17 -3.08
CA GLY A 107 -19.01 11.23 -3.58
C GLY A 107 -19.69 10.83 -4.88
N PHE A 108 -18.95 10.23 -5.82
CA PHE A 108 -19.49 9.79 -7.11
C PHE A 108 -20.52 8.67 -6.97
N VAL A 109 -20.26 7.63 -6.16
CA VAL A 109 -21.23 6.53 -5.92
C VAL A 109 -22.53 7.07 -5.33
N ARG A 110 -22.44 7.97 -4.34
CA ARG A 110 -23.61 8.59 -3.71
C ARG A 110 -24.39 9.48 -4.69
N GLU A 111 -23.69 10.23 -5.54
CA GLU A 111 -24.30 11.03 -6.60
C GLU A 111 -25.08 10.13 -7.58
N LEU A 112 -24.51 9.01 -8.03
CA LEU A 112 -25.17 8.07 -8.93
C LEU A 112 -26.45 7.49 -8.34
N LEU A 113 -26.40 7.04 -7.08
CA LEU A 113 -27.56 6.50 -6.38
C LEU A 113 -28.67 7.55 -6.24
N ASN A 114 -28.32 8.77 -5.82
CA ASN A 114 -29.28 9.88 -5.71
C ASN A 114 -29.89 10.25 -7.06
N ARG A 115 -29.09 10.27 -8.13
CA ARG A 115 -29.59 10.54 -9.47
C ARG A 115 -30.52 9.44 -9.98
N SER A 116 -30.18 8.19 -9.70
CA SER A 116 -30.99 7.04 -10.10
C SER A 116 -32.36 7.03 -9.41
N ILE A 117 -32.42 7.28 -8.10
CA ILE A 117 -33.71 7.37 -7.39
C ILE A 117 -34.54 8.59 -7.84
N SER A 118 -33.92 9.74 -8.11
CA SER A 118 -34.61 10.89 -8.69
C SER A 118 -35.20 10.56 -10.06
N ASN A 119 -34.43 9.92 -10.94
CA ASN A 119 -34.90 9.49 -12.25
C ASN A 119 -36.06 8.47 -12.14
N LEU A 120 -35.97 7.53 -11.19
CA LEU A 120 -37.06 6.60 -10.90
C LEU A 120 -38.31 7.37 -10.51
N LYS A 121 -38.21 8.30 -9.57
CA LYS A 121 -39.35 9.08 -9.09
C LYS A 121 -40.01 9.87 -10.23
N ASP A 122 -39.24 10.57 -11.04
CA ASP A 122 -39.78 11.40 -12.12
C ASP A 122 -40.47 10.54 -13.18
N THR A 123 -39.78 9.49 -13.64
CA THR A 123 -40.30 8.59 -14.68
C THR A 123 -41.52 7.80 -14.19
N PHE A 124 -41.48 7.30 -12.96
CA PHE A 124 -42.57 6.46 -12.44
C PHE A 124 -43.80 7.28 -12.08
N THR A 125 -43.63 8.53 -11.61
CA THR A 125 -44.77 9.43 -11.38
C THR A 125 -45.52 9.69 -12.68
N SER A 126 -44.81 9.90 -13.80
CA SER A 126 -45.43 10.11 -15.10
C SER A 126 -46.02 8.85 -15.74
N THR A 127 -45.40 7.68 -15.51
CA THR A 127 -45.77 6.43 -16.20
C THR A 127 -46.82 5.62 -15.44
N TRP A 128 -46.72 5.59 -14.11
CA TRP A 128 -47.51 4.73 -13.22
C TRP A 128 -48.44 5.51 -12.28
N GLY A 129 -48.31 6.85 -12.20
CA GLY A 129 -49.23 7.72 -11.49
C GLY A 129 -49.47 7.34 -10.02
N SER A 130 -50.72 6.99 -9.70
CA SER A 130 -51.14 6.57 -8.35
C SER A 130 -50.55 5.23 -7.91
N LEU A 131 -50.32 4.27 -8.83
CA LEU A 131 -49.68 2.98 -8.48
C LEU A 131 -48.28 3.19 -7.91
N TYR A 132 -47.51 4.10 -8.49
CA TYR A 132 -46.22 4.48 -7.91
C TYR A 132 -46.39 5.31 -6.63
N SER A 133 -47.21 6.36 -6.66
CA SER A 133 -47.30 7.31 -5.55
C SER A 133 -47.71 6.63 -4.23
N GLU A 134 -48.68 5.71 -4.28
CA GLU A 134 -49.16 4.95 -3.12
C GLU A 134 -48.13 3.93 -2.59
N ASN A 135 -47.18 3.49 -3.41
CA ASN A 135 -46.18 2.46 -3.07
C ASN A 135 -44.73 2.95 -3.12
N SER A 136 -44.53 4.27 -3.18
CA SER A 136 -43.21 4.91 -3.36
C SER A 136 -42.18 4.54 -2.29
N GLN A 137 -42.65 4.11 -1.11
CA GLN A 137 -41.81 3.66 -0.01
C GLN A 137 -41.00 2.40 -0.37
N VAL A 138 -41.58 1.43 -1.12
CA VAL A 138 -40.89 0.18 -1.50
C VAL A 138 -39.62 0.47 -2.30
N PHE A 139 -39.69 1.42 -3.22
CA PHE A 139 -38.54 1.84 -4.02
C PHE A 139 -37.55 2.65 -3.18
N SER A 140 -38.04 3.54 -2.32
CA SER A 140 -37.16 4.36 -1.46
C SER A 140 -36.36 3.51 -0.47
N ASP A 141 -36.97 2.47 0.08
CA ASP A 141 -36.32 1.51 0.99
C ASP A 141 -35.22 0.74 0.28
N LEU A 142 -35.46 0.25 -0.96
CA LEU A 142 -34.42 -0.41 -1.76
C LEU A 142 -33.15 0.45 -1.88
N TYR A 143 -33.29 1.72 -2.29
CA TYR A 143 -32.13 2.61 -2.44
C TYR A 143 -31.45 2.92 -1.11
N LYS A 144 -32.22 2.99 -0.02
CA LYS A 144 -31.69 3.16 1.33
C LYS A 144 -30.88 1.93 1.75
N ASP A 145 -31.34 0.73 1.45
CA ASP A 145 -30.64 -0.51 1.73
C ASP A 145 -29.36 -0.64 0.89
N LEU A 146 -29.40 -0.28 -0.40
CA LEU A 146 -28.22 -0.20 -1.27
C LEU A 146 -27.16 0.79 -0.73
N MET A 147 -27.59 1.99 -0.32
CA MET A 147 -26.70 2.97 0.32
C MET A 147 -26.15 2.48 1.66
N GLY A 148 -26.98 1.80 2.46
CA GLY A 148 -26.60 1.23 3.74
C GLY A 148 -25.56 0.12 3.58
N TYR A 149 -25.79 -0.81 2.63
CA TYR A 149 -24.85 -1.87 2.28
C TYR A 149 -23.50 -1.30 1.83
N TYR A 150 -23.50 -0.33 0.91
CA TYR A 150 -22.28 0.36 0.49
C TYR A 150 -21.58 1.07 1.67
N GLY A 151 -22.36 1.67 2.58
CA GLY A 151 -21.88 2.33 3.79
C GLY A 151 -21.33 1.40 4.88
N GLY A 152 -21.47 0.09 4.73
CA GLY A 152 -20.89 -0.91 5.64
C GLY A 152 -21.90 -1.74 6.43
N ASN A 153 -23.21 -1.59 6.23
CA ASN A 153 -24.20 -2.46 6.86
C ASN A 153 -23.98 -3.91 6.40
N SER A 154 -23.92 -4.85 7.34
CA SER A 154 -23.84 -6.28 7.04
C SER A 154 -25.22 -6.80 6.65
N ALA A 155 -25.57 -6.66 5.38
CA ALA A 155 -26.82 -7.17 4.81
C ALA A 155 -26.48 -8.09 3.64
N ASN A 156 -27.24 -9.18 3.46
CA ASN A 156 -27.16 -9.97 2.25
C ASN A 156 -27.88 -9.22 1.13
N LEU A 157 -27.13 -8.76 0.14
CA LEU A 157 -27.67 -7.96 -0.94
C LEU A 157 -28.62 -8.76 -1.84
N GLU A 158 -28.43 -10.08 -1.96
CA GLU A 158 -29.37 -10.95 -2.68
C GLU A 158 -30.72 -11.06 -1.96
N GLU A 159 -30.69 -11.16 -0.62
CA GLU A 159 -31.90 -11.17 0.22
C GLU A 159 -32.63 -9.82 0.14
N VAL A 160 -31.91 -8.70 0.26
CA VAL A 160 -32.48 -7.35 0.12
C VAL A 160 -33.20 -7.19 -1.23
N LEU A 161 -32.61 -7.68 -2.32
CA LEU A 161 -33.20 -7.61 -3.64
C LEU A 161 -34.41 -8.55 -3.75
N SER A 162 -34.32 -9.78 -3.22
CA SER A 162 -35.43 -10.73 -3.17
C SER A 162 -36.65 -10.16 -2.43
N ASP A 163 -36.41 -9.56 -1.27
CA ASP A 163 -37.44 -8.90 -0.45
C ASP A 163 -38.10 -7.74 -1.18
N PHE A 164 -37.31 -6.92 -1.90
CA PHE A 164 -37.84 -5.83 -2.72
C PHE A 164 -38.83 -6.35 -3.76
N TRP A 165 -38.45 -7.39 -4.51
CA TRP A 165 -39.31 -7.95 -5.56
C TRP A 165 -40.56 -8.62 -5.00
N THR A 166 -40.45 -9.28 -3.86
CA THR A 166 -41.58 -9.89 -3.14
C THR A 166 -42.58 -8.83 -2.72
N LYS A 167 -42.10 -7.77 -2.06
CA LYS A 167 -42.95 -6.61 -1.67
C LYS A 167 -43.60 -5.96 -2.89
N LEU A 168 -42.85 -5.81 -3.99
CA LEU A 168 -43.38 -5.22 -5.23
C LEU A 168 -44.50 -6.09 -5.84
N LEU A 169 -44.35 -7.41 -5.84
CA LEU A 169 -45.38 -8.35 -6.29
C LEU A 169 -46.68 -8.19 -5.49
N GLU A 170 -46.59 -8.19 -4.16
CA GLU A 170 -47.74 -8.01 -3.27
C GLU A 170 -48.47 -6.69 -3.56
N ARG A 171 -47.74 -5.58 -3.73
CA ARG A 171 -48.34 -4.27 -4.02
C ARG A 171 -49.04 -4.23 -5.37
N ILE A 172 -48.41 -4.73 -6.43
CA ILE A 172 -49.01 -4.73 -7.77
C ILE A 172 -50.23 -5.66 -7.82
N PHE A 173 -50.14 -6.85 -7.21
CA PHE A 173 -51.25 -7.79 -7.13
C PHE A 173 -52.43 -7.21 -6.36
N TYR A 174 -52.17 -6.60 -5.19
CA TYR A 174 -53.20 -5.96 -4.38
C TYR A 174 -53.90 -4.83 -5.15
N GLN A 175 -53.15 -3.96 -5.83
CA GLN A 175 -53.76 -2.87 -6.58
C GLN A 175 -54.58 -3.34 -7.78
N THR A 176 -54.13 -4.38 -8.48
CA THR A 176 -54.87 -4.92 -9.63
C THR A 176 -56.17 -5.60 -9.21
N ASN A 177 -56.23 -6.14 -7.99
CA ASN A 177 -57.35 -6.90 -7.46
C ASN A 177 -58.07 -6.18 -6.29
N LYS A 178 -57.95 -4.84 -6.22
CA LYS A 178 -58.43 -3.99 -5.10
C LYS A 178 -59.93 -4.14 -4.77
N GLN A 179 -60.72 -4.61 -5.73
CA GLN A 179 -62.15 -4.87 -5.55
C GLN A 179 -62.45 -6.09 -4.67
N SER A 180 -61.47 -6.96 -4.44
CA SER A 180 -61.58 -8.15 -3.60
C SER A 180 -60.98 -7.93 -2.22
N SER A 181 -61.55 -8.55 -1.19
CA SER A 181 -60.93 -8.57 0.14
C SER A 181 -59.72 -9.52 0.12
N ILE A 182 -58.50 -8.97 0.11
CA ILE A 182 -57.25 -9.73 0.13
C ILE A 182 -56.68 -9.65 1.55
N GLY A 183 -56.59 -10.80 2.22
CA GLY A 183 -55.97 -10.92 3.55
C GLY A 183 -54.46 -11.12 3.45
N GLU A 184 -53.77 -10.95 4.59
CA GLU A 184 -52.32 -11.13 4.72
C GLU A 184 -51.88 -12.55 4.37
N ASP A 185 -52.60 -13.58 4.84
CA ASP A 185 -52.34 -14.99 4.52
C ASP A 185 -52.37 -15.27 3.00
N TYR A 186 -53.21 -14.54 2.26
CA TYR A 186 -53.30 -14.70 0.81
C TYR A 186 -52.09 -14.07 0.12
N LEU A 187 -51.63 -12.89 0.58
CA LEU A 187 -50.41 -12.26 0.07
C LEU A 187 -49.18 -13.11 0.35
N GLU A 188 -49.10 -13.74 1.53
CA GLU A 188 -48.02 -14.69 1.84
C GLU A 188 -48.00 -15.87 0.85
N CYS A 189 -49.18 -16.40 0.48
CA CYS A 189 -49.27 -17.42 -0.56
C CYS A 189 -48.79 -16.91 -1.92
N VAL A 190 -49.19 -15.69 -2.32
CA VAL A 190 -48.74 -15.07 -3.58
C VAL A 190 -47.22 -14.95 -3.62
N SER A 191 -46.61 -14.48 -2.53
CA SER A 191 -45.17 -14.35 -2.36
C SER A 191 -44.45 -15.70 -2.51
N LYS A 192 -45.00 -16.78 -1.95
CA LYS A 192 -44.48 -18.15 -2.13
C LYS A 192 -44.51 -18.66 -3.58
N GLN A 193 -45.38 -18.12 -4.43
CA GLN A 193 -45.45 -18.48 -5.86
C GLN A 193 -44.50 -17.66 -6.75
N MET A 194 -43.72 -16.75 -6.18
CA MET A 194 -42.86 -15.87 -6.97
C MET A 194 -41.80 -16.64 -7.78
N GLU A 195 -41.16 -17.64 -7.18
CA GLU A 195 -40.11 -18.43 -7.85
C GLU A 195 -40.65 -19.31 -8.98
N THR A 196 -41.84 -19.88 -8.80
CA THR A 196 -42.47 -20.81 -9.74
C THR A 196 -43.12 -20.07 -10.92
N LEU A 197 -43.78 -18.95 -10.65
CA LEU A 197 -44.50 -18.18 -11.67
C LEU A 197 -43.63 -17.17 -12.40
N ARG A 198 -42.53 -16.72 -11.77
CA ARG A 198 -41.64 -15.65 -12.28
C ARG A 198 -42.43 -14.48 -12.87
N PRO A 199 -43.27 -13.80 -12.08
CA PRO A 199 -44.19 -12.77 -12.58
C PRO A 199 -43.47 -11.60 -13.26
N PHE A 200 -42.21 -11.35 -12.89
CA PHE A 200 -41.35 -10.32 -13.44
C PHE A 200 -40.38 -10.83 -14.52
N GLY A 201 -40.53 -12.08 -14.98
CA GLY A 201 -39.58 -12.73 -15.87
C GLY A 201 -38.20 -12.91 -15.23
N ASP A 202 -37.14 -12.72 -16.03
CA ASP A 202 -35.75 -12.89 -15.57
C ASP A 202 -35.14 -11.61 -14.95
N ALA A 203 -35.88 -10.49 -14.92
CA ALA A 203 -35.37 -9.22 -14.44
C ALA A 203 -34.88 -9.27 -12.98
N PRO A 204 -35.59 -9.90 -12.02
CA PRO A 204 -35.09 -10.04 -10.65
C PRO A 204 -33.73 -10.71 -10.54
N HIS A 205 -33.53 -11.82 -11.27
CA HIS A 205 -32.29 -12.57 -11.24
C HIS A 205 -31.13 -11.80 -11.90
N LYS A 206 -31.37 -11.19 -13.06
CA LYS A 206 -30.36 -10.38 -13.76
C LYS A 206 -29.92 -9.19 -12.91
N MET A 207 -30.87 -8.48 -12.31
CA MET A 207 -30.60 -7.36 -11.42
C MET A 207 -29.82 -7.81 -10.18
N ALA A 208 -30.19 -8.94 -9.55
CA ALA A 208 -29.46 -9.50 -8.42
C ALA A 208 -27.98 -9.74 -8.74
N VAL A 209 -27.69 -10.44 -9.84
CA VAL A 209 -26.30 -10.75 -10.22
C VAL A 209 -25.49 -9.49 -10.52
N GLN A 210 -26.05 -8.53 -11.25
CA GLN A 210 -25.34 -7.30 -11.62
C GLN A 210 -25.11 -6.39 -10.41
N VAL A 211 -26.18 -6.11 -9.65
CA VAL A 211 -26.12 -5.21 -8.50
C VAL A 211 -25.21 -5.79 -7.41
N THR A 212 -25.32 -7.08 -7.09
CA THR A 212 -24.47 -7.70 -6.08
C THR A 212 -23.00 -7.59 -6.45
N ARG A 213 -22.62 -7.95 -7.69
CA ARG A 213 -21.23 -7.87 -8.13
C ARG A 213 -20.66 -6.45 -8.08
N THR A 214 -21.43 -5.46 -8.56
CA THR A 214 -20.99 -4.06 -8.59
C THR A 214 -20.86 -3.49 -7.18
N PHE A 215 -21.81 -3.72 -6.29
CA PHE A 215 -21.78 -3.17 -4.94
C PHE A 215 -20.75 -3.84 -4.04
N VAL A 216 -20.55 -5.16 -4.15
CA VAL A 216 -19.47 -5.88 -3.46
C VAL A 216 -18.10 -5.32 -3.88
N ALA A 217 -17.90 -5.09 -5.19
CA ALA A 217 -16.68 -4.48 -5.71
C ALA A 217 -16.49 -3.05 -5.20
N ALA A 218 -17.53 -2.21 -5.25
CA ALA A 218 -17.46 -0.82 -4.82
C ALA A 218 -17.17 -0.69 -3.32
N ARG A 219 -17.84 -1.51 -2.49
CA ARG A 219 -17.61 -1.61 -1.04
C ARG A 219 -16.20 -2.07 -0.73
N SER A 220 -15.74 -3.14 -1.37
CA SER A 220 -14.38 -3.67 -1.15
C SER A 220 -13.31 -2.65 -1.56
N PHE A 221 -13.54 -1.93 -2.66
CA PHE A 221 -12.63 -0.89 -3.15
C PHE A 221 -12.50 0.29 -2.17
N ILE A 222 -13.61 0.83 -1.67
CA ILE A 222 -13.58 1.94 -0.71
C ILE A 222 -12.97 1.51 0.64
N GLN A 223 -13.23 0.28 1.07
CA GLN A 223 -12.57 -0.30 2.25
C GLN A 223 -11.06 -0.48 2.03
N GLY A 224 -10.64 -0.87 0.82
CA GLY A 224 -9.23 -0.93 0.43
C GLY A 224 -8.54 0.43 0.58
N LEU A 225 -9.14 1.50 0.04
CA LEU A 225 -8.63 2.88 0.18
C LEU A 225 -8.56 3.29 1.67
N SER A 226 -9.62 3.03 2.44
CA SER A 226 -9.65 3.33 3.88
C SER A 226 -8.57 2.58 4.66
N SER A 227 -8.34 1.30 4.35
CA SER A 227 -7.29 0.51 4.96
C SER A 227 -5.90 1.02 4.61
N SER A 228 -5.66 1.43 3.36
CA SER A 228 -4.40 2.05 2.93
C SER A 228 -4.10 3.33 3.71
N VAL A 229 -5.11 4.19 3.90
CA VAL A 229 -5.00 5.39 4.75
C VAL A 229 -4.63 5.03 6.18
N ASN A 230 -5.31 4.04 6.77
CA ASN A 230 -5.06 3.60 8.14
C ASN A 230 -3.67 3.00 8.33
N VAL A 231 -3.22 2.14 7.42
CA VAL A 231 -1.88 1.54 7.44
C VAL A 231 -0.82 2.64 7.41
N VAL A 232 -0.91 3.59 6.49
CA VAL A 232 0.05 4.71 6.39
C VAL A 232 0.06 5.56 7.66
N ARG A 233 -1.11 5.82 8.25
CA ARG A 233 -1.23 6.57 9.51
C ARG A 233 -0.57 5.85 10.68
N ILE A 234 -0.82 4.55 10.83
CA ILE A 234 -0.31 3.74 11.94
C ILE A 234 1.19 3.50 11.79
N VAL A 235 1.65 3.07 10.61
CA VAL A 235 3.08 2.84 10.36
C VAL A 235 3.90 4.12 10.52
N GLY A 236 3.36 5.27 10.12
CA GLY A 236 4.02 6.56 10.32
C GLY A 236 4.13 7.02 11.79
N GLN A 237 3.56 6.29 12.75
CA GLN A 237 3.72 6.56 14.19
C GLN A 237 4.81 5.68 14.83
N VAL A 238 5.35 4.70 14.11
CA VAL A 238 6.44 3.84 14.58
C VAL A 238 7.71 4.68 14.71
N LYS A 239 8.22 4.80 15.94
CA LYS A 239 9.40 5.59 16.25
C LYS A 239 10.67 4.88 15.78
N LEU A 240 11.65 5.67 15.32
CA LEU A 240 13.01 5.17 15.08
C LEU A 240 13.63 4.68 16.39
N ASN A 241 14.36 3.57 16.32
CA ASN A 241 15.04 3.02 17.50
C ASN A 241 16.33 3.79 17.82
N GLN A 242 16.93 3.53 18.98
CA GLN A 242 18.15 4.23 19.43
C GLN A 242 19.38 3.94 18.56
N VAL A 243 19.49 2.73 17.98
CA VAL A 243 20.58 2.38 17.06
C VAL A 243 20.51 3.26 15.81
N CYS A 244 19.30 3.42 15.26
CA CYS A 244 19.00 4.28 14.12
C CYS A 244 19.32 5.75 14.43
N ALA A 245 18.92 6.23 15.61
CA ALA A 245 19.21 7.60 16.03
C ALA A 245 20.72 7.88 16.04
N LYS A 246 21.52 6.94 16.56
CA LYS A 246 22.99 7.04 16.56
C LYS A 246 23.57 6.98 15.14
N ALA A 247 23.11 6.06 14.29
CA ALA A 247 23.58 5.94 12.92
C ALA A 247 23.27 7.20 12.08
N ILE A 248 22.07 7.76 12.23
CA ILE A 248 21.66 9.01 11.57
C ILE A 248 22.51 10.19 12.06
N MET A 249 22.77 10.28 13.37
CA MET A 249 23.66 11.30 13.95
C MET A 249 25.08 11.17 13.38
N LYS A 250 25.63 9.95 13.36
CA LYS A 250 26.97 9.65 12.84
C LYS A 250 27.13 10.05 11.39
N MET A 251 26.14 9.71 10.57
CA MET A 251 26.11 10.07 9.17
C MET A 251 25.99 11.59 8.97
N THR A 252 25.11 12.25 9.72
CA THR A 252 24.72 13.65 9.44
C THR A 252 25.69 14.68 10.02
N TYR A 253 26.18 14.47 11.25
CA TYR A 253 26.85 15.52 12.01
C TYR A 253 28.25 15.19 12.53
N CYS A 254 28.66 13.91 12.60
CA CYS A 254 30.00 13.60 13.15
C CYS A 254 31.16 14.17 12.32
N ALA A 255 31.02 14.27 11.00
CA ALA A 255 32.00 14.98 10.16
C ALA A 255 32.22 16.44 10.62
N ARG A 256 31.15 17.12 11.09
CA ARG A 256 31.22 18.49 11.61
C ARG A 256 31.93 18.55 12.96
N CYS A 257 31.71 17.55 13.81
CA CYS A 257 32.40 17.42 15.09
C CYS A 257 33.92 17.20 14.91
N GLU A 258 34.32 16.42 13.90
CA GLU A 258 35.71 16.13 13.53
C GLU A 258 36.35 17.21 12.63
N THR A 259 35.84 18.45 12.70
CA THR A 259 36.32 19.63 11.94
C THR A 259 36.31 19.51 10.41
N MET A 260 35.57 18.54 9.84
CA MET A 260 35.34 18.39 8.40
C MET A 260 34.10 19.17 7.94
N SER A 261 34.16 20.50 8.03
CA SER A 261 33.06 21.44 7.81
C SER A 261 32.47 21.48 6.37
N SER A 262 32.91 20.64 5.44
CA SER A 262 32.35 20.57 4.08
C SER A 262 32.05 19.14 3.60
N ALA A 263 32.32 18.12 4.41
CA ALA A 263 32.14 16.74 4.00
C ALA A 263 30.65 16.35 4.11
N MET A 264 30.02 16.12 2.95
CA MET A 264 28.67 15.56 2.86
C MET A 264 28.76 14.02 2.83
N PRO A 265 27.76 13.29 3.37
CA PRO A 265 27.70 11.83 3.31
C PRO A 265 27.83 11.27 1.90
N CYS A 266 28.49 10.13 1.76
CA CYS A 266 28.46 9.34 0.52
C CYS A 266 27.05 8.83 0.25
N SER A 267 26.69 8.68 -1.03
CA SER A 267 25.34 8.21 -1.45
C SER A 267 24.99 6.85 -0.84
N ASN A 268 25.80 5.82 -1.10
CA ASN A 268 25.57 4.47 -0.59
C ASN A 268 25.65 4.39 0.95
N TYR A 269 26.47 5.25 1.58
CA TYR A 269 26.50 5.34 3.04
C TYR A 269 25.15 5.79 3.58
N CYS A 270 24.58 6.86 3.00
CA CYS A 270 23.25 7.33 3.38
C CYS A 270 22.17 6.29 3.13
N ILE A 271 22.21 5.63 1.97
CA ILE A 271 21.24 4.58 1.63
C ILE A 271 21.31 3.42 2.63
N ASN A 272 22.49 2.94 3.01
CA ASN A 272 22.64 1.84 3.97
C ASN A 272 22.14 2.23 5.37
N VAL A 273 22.43 3.44 5.84
CA VAL A 273 21.87 3.96 7.10
C VAL A 273 20.35 3.99 7.03
N MET A 274 19.76 4.58 5.97
CA MET A 274 18.32 4.74 5.87
C MET A 274 17.57 3.42 5.64
N LYS A 275 18.14 2.48 4.88
CA LYS A 275 17.59 1.12 4.70
C LYS A 275 17.57 0.33 6.00
N GLY A 276 18.63 0.44 6.81
CA GLY A 276 18.63 -0.12 8.17
C GLY A 276 17.53 0.52 9.02
N CYS A 277 17.49 1.85 9.06
CA CYS A 277 16.52 2.58 9.87
C CYS A 277 15.05 2.32 9.52
N LEU A 278 14.75 2.07 8.25
CA LEU A 278 13.40 1.85 7.72
C LEU A 278 13.13 0.40 7.33
N ALA A 279 13.95 -0.55 7.81
CA ALA A 279 13.89 -1.93 7.37
C ALA A 279 12.53 -2.60 7.68
N ASN A 280 11.95 -2.30 8.86
CA ASN A 280 10.63 -2.80 9.20
C ASN A 280 9.54 -2.21 8.28
N GLN A 281 9.62 -0.92 7.96
CA GLN A 281 8.69 -0.26 7.05
C GLN A 281 8.78 -0.84 5.62
N ALA A 282 9.99 -1.19 5.18
CA ALA A 282 10.21 -1.83 3.90
C ALA A 282 9.56 -3.23 3.78
N ASP A 283 9.39 -3.97 4.89
CA ASP A 283 8.68 -5.27 4.88
C ASP A 283 7.20 -5.14 4.43
N LEU A 284 6.59 -3.95 4.52
CA LEU A 284 5.22 -3.74 4.00
C LEU A 284 5.15 -3.76 2.47
N ASN A 285 6.27 -3.54 1.77
CA ASN A 285 6.27 -3.21 0.35
C ASN A 285 5.59 -4.29 -0.51
N THR A 286 5.81 -5.56 -0.20
CA THR A 286 5.22 -6.68 -0.95
C THR A 286 3.70 -6.67 -0.86
N GLU A 287 3.14 -6.67 0.35
CA GLU A 287 1.68 -6.69 0.52
C GLU A 287 1.02 -5.35 0.15
N TRP A 288 1.74 -4.23 0.29
CA TRP A 288 1.31 -2.92 -0.19
C TRP A 288 1.18 -2.89 -1.71
N THR A 289 2.16 -3.46 -2.42
CA THR A 289 2.12 -3.59 -3.88
C THR A 289 0.98 -4.52 -4.30
N HIS A 290 0.84 -5.68 -3.67
CA HIS A 290 -0.27 -6.61 -3.96
C HIS A 290 -1.65 -5.98 -3.75
N LEU A 291 -1.82 -5.21 -2.67
CA LEU A 291 -3.07 -4.49 -2.44
C LEU A 291 -3.33 -3.48 -3.55
N GLY A 292 -2.35 -2.63 -3.87
CA GLY A 292 -2.47 -1.63 -4.93
C GLY A 292 -2.81 -2.24 -6.29
N ASP A 293 -2.18 -3.36 -6.64
CA ASP A 293 -2.42 -4.08 -7.89
C ASP A 293 -3.83 -4.68 -7.94
N THR A 294 -4.25 -5.34 -6.87
CA THR A 294 -5.60 -5.91 -6.79
C THR A 294 -6.66 -4.81 -6.83
N MET A 295 -6.42 -3.65 -6.21
CA MET A 295 -7.32 -2.50 -6.29
C MET A 295 -7.42 -1.94 -7.71
N VAL A 296 -6.30 -1.88 -8.44
CA VAL A 296 -6.29 -1.49 -9.87
C VAL A 296 -7.13 -2.47 -10.69
N GLU A 297 -6.96 -3.78 -10.48
CA GLU A 297 -7.75 -4.80 -11.17
C GLU A 297 -9.25 -4.66 -10.90
N VAL A 298 -9.65 -4.43 -9.64
CA VAL A 298 -11.06 -4.21 -9.26
C VAL A 298 -11.62 -2.96 -9.95
N ALA A 299 -10.86 -1.86 -9.95
CA ALA A 299 -11.29 -0.62 -10.58
C ALA A 299 -11.50 -0.79 -12.10
N GLU A 300 -10.56 -1.43 -12.79
CA GLU A 300 -10.61 -1.58 -14.24
C GLU A 300 -11.63 -2.63 -14.72
N HIS A 301 -11.82 -3.73 -13.97
CA HIS A 301 -12.62 -4.87 -14.44
C HIS A 301 -14.01 -5.00 -13.80
N ARG A 302 -14.31 -4.27 -12.71
CA ARG A 302 -15.58 -4.40 -11.97
C ARG A 302 -16.29 -3.09 -11.71
N LEU A 303 -15.60 -1.96 -11.85
CA LEU A 303 -16.18 -0.65 -11.56
C LEU A 303 -16.34 0.21 -12.82
N ASN A 304 -15.77 -0.18 -13.96
CA ASN A 304 -15.83 0.59 -15.20
C ASN A 304 -17.26 0.79 -15.75
N ASP A 305 -18.18 -0.11 -15.45
CA ASP A 305 -19.59 -0.06 -15.87
C ASP A 305 -20.56 0.24 -14.71
N MET A 306 -20.04 0.62 -13.53
CA MET A 306 -20.84 0.84 -12.33
C MET A 306 -21.91 1.92 -12.51
N ASP A 307 -21.59 2.99 -13.24
CA ASP A 307 -22.55 4.05 -13.55
C ASP A 307 -23.71 3.52 -14.38
N SER A 308 -23.43 2.72 -15.42
CA SER A 308 -24.45 2.03 -16.22
C SER A 308 -25.32 1.12 -15.36
N VAL A 309 -24.74 0.31 -14.47
CA VAL A 309 -25.49 -0.59 -13.59
C VAL A 309 -26.41 0.21 -12.66
N ILE A 310 -25.90 1.22 -11.96
CA ILE A 310 -26.69 2.00 -11.00
C ILE A 310 -27.80 2.79 -11.70
N LEU A 311 -27.50 3.45 -12.82
CA LEU A 311 -28.46 4.32 -13.51
C LEU A 311 -29.52 3.56 -14.31
N SER A 312 -29.27 2.29 -14.63
CA SER A 312 -30.23 1.44 -15.32
C SER A 312 -31.20 0.73 -14.37
N LEU A 313 -31.03 0.83 -13.04
CA LEU A 313 -31.96 0.22 -12.07
C LEU A 313 -33.42 0.60 -12.30
N PRO A 314 -33.79 1.89 -12.53
CA PRO A 314 -35.18 2.26 -12.76
C PRO A 314 -35.75 1.59 -14.01
N ASN A 315 -34.94 1.42 -15.05
CA ASN A 315 -35.36 0.79 -16.30
C ASN A 315 -35.61 -0.71 -16.13
N HIS A 316 -34.73 -1.42 -15.42
CA HIS A 316 -34.93 -2.84 -15.12
C HIS A 316 -36.18 -3.08 -14.28
N ILE A 317 -36.43 -2.22 -13.29
CA ILE A 317 -37.64 -2.26 -12.46
C ILE A 317 -38.88 -2.00 -13.31
N ALA A 318 -38.86 -0.99 -14.19
CA ALA A 318 -39.99 -0.68 -15.05
C ALA A 318 -40.26 -1.79 -16.07
N GLU A 319 -39.23 -2.36 -16.69
CA GLU A 319 -39.35 -3.50 -17.61
C GLU A 319 -39.99 -4.71 -16.92
N ALA A 320 -39.57 -5.01 -15.69
CA ALA A 320 -40.18 -6.04 -14.87
C ALA A 320 -41.67 -5.77 -14.61
N MET A 321 -42.02 -4.54 -14.22
CA MET A 321 -43.41 -4.15 -13.97
C MET A 321 -44.26 -4.26 -15.25
N PHE A 322 -43.76 -3.81 -16.40
CA PHE A 322 -44.43 -3.98 -17.69
C PHE A 322 -44.64 -5.46 -18.03
N THR A 323 -43.62 -6.30 -17.83
CA THR A 323 -43.70 -7.75 -18.07
C THR A 323 -44.79 -8.41 -17.23
N MET A 324 -44.89 -8.04 -15.95
CA MET A 324 -45.94 -8.54 -15.07
C MET A 324 -47.33 -8.05 -15.52
N MET A 325 -47.47 -6.77 -15.84
CA MET A 325 -48.73 -6.20 -16.30
C MET A 325 -49.23 -6.83 -17.60
N GLU A 326 -48.37 -7.02 -18.59
CA GLU A 326 -48.72 -7.64 -19.87
C GLU A 326 -49.26 -9.07 -19.67
N ASN A 327 -48.77 -9.77 -18.64
CA ASN A 327 -49.14 -11.15 -18.33
C ASN A 327 -50.11 -11.30 -17.14
N ILE A 328 -50.71 -10.20 -16.66
CA ILE A 328 -51.42 -10.17 -15.38
C ILE A 328 -52.62 -11.12 -15.33
N GLY A 329 -53.34 -11.30 -16.44
CA GLY A 329 -54.48 -12.23 -16.53
C GLY A 329 -54.04 -13.69 -16.34
N THR A 330 -52.94 -14.09 -16.96
CA THR A 330 -52.35 -15.44 -16.82
C THR A 330 -51.81 -15.65 -15.41
N ILE A 331 -51.14 -14.63 -14.85
CA ILE A 331 -50.60 -14.68 -13.48
C ILE A 331 -51.74 -14.84 -12.47
N ASN A 332 -52.78 -14.01 -12.56
CA ASN A 332 -53.96 -14.11 -11.70
C ASN A 332 -54.62 -15.49 -11.79
N SER A 333 -54.81 -16.04 -13.00
CA SER A 333 -55.40 -17.37 -13.16
C SER A 333 -54.60 -18.46 -12.45
N LYS A 334 -53.27 -18.44 -12.57
CA LYS A 334 -52.38 -19.39 -11.88
C LYS A 334 -52.36 -19.17 -10.37
N LEU A 335 -52.39 -17.92 -9.91
CA LEU A 335 -52.45 -17.59 -8.49
C LEU A 335 -53.78 -18.04 -7.86
N PHE A 336 -54.91 -17.88 -8.55
CA PHE A 336 -56.20 -18.36 -8.06
C PHE A 336 -56.27 -19.89 -7.98
N GLN A 337 -55.56 -20.59 -8.88
CA GLN A 337 -55.43 -22.04 -8.80
C GLN A 337 -54.55 -22.49 -7.63
N ALA A 338 -53.46 -21.76 -7.34
CA ALA A 338 -52.51 -22.11 -6.30
C ALA A 338 -52.95 -21.67 -4.88
N CYS A 339 -53.50 -20.46 -4.74
CA CYS A 339 -53.85 -19.83 -3.48
C CYS A 339 -55.36 -19.82 -3.18
N GLY A 340 -56.19 -20.20 -4.15
CA GLY A 340 -57.66 -20.19 -4.04
C GLY A 340 -58.30 -18.95 -4.66
N ASN A 341 -59.60 -19.03 -4.96
CA ASN A 341 -60.34 -17.90 -5.53
C ASN A 341 -60.62 -16.84 -4.47
N LEU A 342 -60.49 -15.57 -4.85
CA LEU A 342 -60.87 -14.43 -4.01
C LEU A 342 -62.39 -14.46 -3.75
N ARG A 343 -62.80 -14.37 -2.47
CA ARG A 343 -64.22 -14.32 -2.10
C ARG A 343 -64.78 -12.93 -2.41
N GLY A 344 -65.70 -12.86 -3.37
CA GLY A 344 -66.54 -11.68 -3.58
C GLY A 344 -66.15 -10.77 -4.76
N GLY A 345 -65.89 -11.33 -5.94
CA GLY A 345 -65.88 -10.56 -7.18
C GLY A 345 -66.42 -11.40 -8.33
N GLU A 346 -67.60 -11.06 -8.85
CA GLU A 346 -68.03 -11.52 -10.17
C GLU A 346 -66.95 -11.15 -11.18
N VAL A 347 -66.60 -12.10 -12.05
CA VAL A 347 -65.66 -11.91 -13.16
C VAL A 347 -66.27 -10.88 -14.13
N SER A 348 -66.05 -9.60 -13.87
CA SER A 348 -66.35 -8.54 -14.83
C SER A 348 -65.15 -8.40 -15.76
N SER A 349 -65.30 -8.92 -16.98
CA SER A 349 -64.38 -8.79 -18.10
C SER A 349 -64.35 -7.38 -18.71
N THR A 350 -64.49 -6.33 -17.91
CA THR A 350 -64.61 -4.95 -18.42
C THR A 350 -64.14 -3.96 -17.37
N GLY A 351 -62.83 -3.82 -17.26
CA GLY A 351 -62.16 -2.70 -16.60
C GLY A 351 -61.34 -1.97 -17.65
N ASP A 352 -61.78 -0.77 -17.98
CA ASP A 352 -61.32 0.13 -19.03
C ASP A 352 -59.80 0.07 -19.27
N GLY A 353 -59.42 -0.25 -20.50
CA GLY A 353 -58.04 -0.26 -20.94
C GLY A 353 -57.53 1.16 -21.16
N GLU A 354 -57.24 1.91 -20.11
CA GLU A 354 -56.13 2.85 -20.16
C GLU A 354 -54.83 2.06 -20.04
N ILE A 355 -54.55 1.27 -21.09
CA ILE A 355 -53.25 0.66 -21.30
C ILE A 355 -52.28 1.83 -21.43
N MET A 356 -51.56 2.03 -20.33
CA MET A 356 -50.27 2.69 -20.25
C MET A 356 -49.57 2.62 -21.59
N LYS A 357 -49.50 3.77 -22.27
CA LYS A 357 -48.62 3.90 -23.43
C LYS A 357 -47.22 3.50 -22.95
N ARG A 358 -46.60 2.55 -23.65
CA ARG A 358 -45.16 2.29 -23.57
C ARG A 358 -44.45 3.58 -23.97
N GLY A 359 -44.35 4.53 -23.06
CA GLY A 359 -43.46 5.66 -23.19
C GLY A 359 -42.08 5.07 -23.33
N SER A 360 -41.42 5.34 -24.44
CA SER A 360 -39.98 5.10 -24.52
C SER A 360 -39.39 5.84 -23.33
N MET A 361 -38.91 5.09 -22.33
CA MET A 361 -38.10 5.63 -21.25
C MET A 361 -36.76 5.98 -21.88
N THR A 362 -36.75 7.08 -22.65
CA THR A 362 -35.53 7.68 -23.13
C THR A 362 -34.82 8.21 -21.91
N VAL A 363 -33.77 7.53 -21.49
CA VAL A 363 -32.73 8.17 -20.71
C VAL A 363 -32.23 9.30 -21.60
N GLU A 364 -32.68 10.53 -21.33
CA GLU A 364 -32.08 11.71 -21.96
C GLU A 364 -30.57 11.57 -21.84
N ASP A 365 -29.91 11.78 -22.97
CA ASP A 365 -28.48 11.72 -23.32
C ASP A 365 -27.52 12.34 -22.27
N ARG A 366 -27.52 11.79 -21.06
CA ARG A 366 -26.71 12.19 -19.89
C ARG A 366 -25.82 11.04 -19.39
N LEU A 367 -25.97 9.85 -19.97
CA LEU A 367 -25.12 8.70 -19.72
C LEU A 367 -23.69 8.95 -20.24
N GLY A 368 -23.54 9.60 -21.41
CA GLY A 368 -22.23 9.89 -22.01
C GLY A 368 -21.32 10.75 -21.14
N ASP A 369 -21.84 11.84 -20.56
CA ASP A 369 -21.07 12.71 -19.66
C ASP A 369 -20.69 11.98 -18.34
N THR A 370 -21.56 11.08 -17.87
CA THR A 370 -21.31 10.33 -16.64
C THR A 370 -20.28 9.21 -16.83
N SER A 371 -20.34 8.53 -17.97
CA SER A 371 -19.39 7.49 -18.34
C SER A 371 -17.98 8.07 -18.48
N ASN A 372 -17.83 9.22 -19.15
CA ASN A 372 -16.55 9.94 -19.21
C ASN A 372 -16.02 10.34 -17.83
N ARG A 373 -16.91 10.73 -16.89
CA ARG A 373 -16.53 11.04 -15.50
C ARG A 373 -16.05 9.78 -14.75
N MET A 374 -16.70 8.63 -14.96
CA MET A 374 -16.30 7.37 -14.33
C MET A 374 -14.95 6.87 -14.86
N GLU A 375 -14.77 6.87 -16.18
CA GLU A 375 -13.49 6.51 -16.81
C GLU A 375 -12.34 7.38 -16.30
N LYS A 376 -12.57 8.70 -16.19
CA LYS A 376 -11.59 9.62 -15.61
C LYS A 376 -11.29 9.30 -14.15
N LEU A 377 -12.31 9.04 -13.34
CA LEU A 377 -12.15 8.69 -11.93
C LEU A 377 -11.32 7.40 -11.75
N ILE A 378 -11.61 6.38 -12.55
CA ILE A 378 -10.85 5.12 -12.58
C ILE A 378 -9.41 5.37 -13.03
N SER A 379 -9.20 6.13 -14.10
CA SER A 379 -7.87 6.47 -14.59
C SER A 379 -7.04 7.24 -13.54
N ASP A 380 -7.66 8.20 -12.86
CA ASP A 380 -7.01 9.00 -11.83
C ASP A 380 -6.62 8.11 -10.64
N VAL A 381 -7.54 7.28 -10.12
CA VAL A 381 -7.25 6.43 -8.96
C VAL A 381 -6.21 5.35 -9.29
N THR A 382 -6.30 4.71 -10.46
CA THR A 382 -5.33 3.68 -10.88
C THR A 382 -3.94 4.26 -11.09
N THR A 383 -3.83 5.46 -11.66
CA THR A 383 -2.55 6.17 -11.79
C THR A 383 -1.94 6.47 -10.42
N ARG A 384 -2.74 6.92 -9.45
CA ARG A 384 -2.26 7.17 -8.08
C ARG A 384 -1.85 5.88 -7.37
N LEU A 385 -2.63 4.80 -7.51
CA LEU A 385 -2.32 3.48 -6.95
C LEU A 385 -1.02 2.89 -7.53
N ARG A 386 -0.80 3.02 -8.84
CA ARG A 386 0.46 2.61 -9.48
C ARG A 386 1.64 3.43 -8.98
N GLY A 387 1.47 4.75 -8.84
CA GLY A 387 2.51 5.66 -8.35
C GLY A 387 2.94 5.41 -6.90
N MET A 388 2.09 4.78 -6.08
CA MET A 388 2.41 4.50 -4.67
C MET A 388 3.00 3.10 -4.45
N ARG A 389 3.13 2.24 -5.47
CA ARG A 389 3.61 0.85 -5.34
C ARG A 389 4.92 0.74 -4.58
N SER A 390 5.91 1.55 -4.95
CA SER A 390 7.25 1.51 -4.37
C SER A 390 7.42 2.45 -3.16
N TYR A 391 6.33 2.94 -2.56
CA TYR A 391 6.39 3.99 -1.53
C TYR A 391 7.37 3.65 -0.41
N TRP A 392 7.23 2.49 0.24
CA TRP A 392 8.02 2.10 1.40
C TRP A 392 9.52 1.94 1.10
N VAL A 393 9.86 1.33 -0.04
CA VAL A 393 11.26 1.13 -0.46
C VAL A 393 11.88 2.37 -1.10
N SER A 394 11.08 3.37 -1.47
CA SER A 394 11.58 4.65 -2.01
C SER A 394 12.01 5.65 -0.94
N LEU A 395 11.60 5.46 0.33
CA LEU A 395 11.87 6.39 1.43
C LEU A 395 13.38 6.62 1.67
N PRO A 396 14.27 5.61 1.62
CA PRO A 396 15.71 5.84 1.73
C PRO A 396 16.25 6.82 0.67
N ASN A 397 15.84 6.65 -0.59
CA ASN A 397 16.26 7.53 -1.69
C ASN A 397 15.76 8.96 -1.48
N LEU A 398 14.50 9.11 -1.04
CA LEU A 398 13.92 10.42 -0.73
C LEU A 398 14.67 11.13 0.42
N LEU A 399 15.11 10.38 1.43
CA LEU A 399 15.85 10.95 2.56
C LEU A 399 17.28 11.35 2.19
N CYS A 400 17.87 10.70 1.19
CA CYS A 400 19.24 10.92 0.78
C CYS A 400 19.42 11.92 -0.37
N SER A 401 18.38 12.22 -1.16
CA SER A 401 18.50 13.00 -2.40
C SER A 401 19.23 14.34 -2.25
N ASP A 402 18.92 15.11 -1.19
CA ASP A 402 19.47 16.45 -0.96
C ASP A 402 20.54 16.47 0.15
N ARG A 403 20.90 15.29 0.68
CA ARG A 403 21.73 15.14 1.89
C ARG A 403 23.04 14.40 1.64
N VAL A 404 23.39 14.16 0.38
CA VAL A 404 24.61 13.43 -0.01
C VAL A 404 25.53 14.32 -0.84
N ALA A 405 26.78 13.91 -0.99
CA ALA A 405 27.72 14.55 -1.90
C ALA A 405 27.27 14.35 -3.35
N ILE A 406 27.16 15.43 -4.12
CA ILE A 406 26.71 15.43 -5.52
C ILE A 406 27.81 16.05 -6.40
N GLY A 407 28.01 15.50 -7.60
CA GLY A 407 28.94 16.02 -8.61
C GLY A 407 30.07 15.05 -8.98
N ALA A 408 30.88 15.45 -9.98
CA ALA A 408 32.01 14.64 -10.43
C ALA A 408 33.07 14.50 -9.33
N GLY A 409 33.48 13.26 -9.02
CA GLY A 409 34.43 12.95 -7.95
C GLY A 409 33.84 13.01 -6.52
N ALA A 410 32.53 13.24 -6.38
CA ALA A 410 31.87 13.28 -5.08
C ALA A 410 31.91 11.92 -4.36
N GLU A 411 31.85 10.81 -5.10
CA GLU A 411 31.95 9.46 -4.54
C GLU A 411 33.31 9.16 -3.90
N ASP A 412 34.38 9.81 -4.36
CA ASP A 412 35.74 9.57 -3.85
C ASP A 412 36.10 10.51 -2.68
N MET A 413 35.39 11.64 -2.54
CA MET A 413 35.70 12.72 -1.59
C MET A 413 34.51 13.10 -0.68
N CYS A 414 33.71 12.11 -0.27
CA CYS A 414 32.57 12.23 0.62
C CYS A 414 32.85 11.69 2.03
N TRP A 415 31.95 11.96 2.97
CA TRP A 415 32.00 11.40 4.32
C TRP A 415 31.49 9.95 4.30
N ASN A 416 32.34 9.00 4.70
CA ASN A 416 32.02 7.57 4.72
C ASN A 416 31.72 7.02 6.13
N GLY A 417 31.59 7.89 7.14
CA GLY A 417 31.33 7.51 8.54
C GLY A 417 32.57 7.47 9.43
N GLY A 418 33.78 7.60 8.88
CA GLY A 418 35.01 7.74 9.68
C GLY A 418 36.06 8.68 9.08
N SER A 419 36.01 8.94 7.77
CA SER A 419 36.90 9.91 7.14
C SER A 419 36.28 10.46 5.85
N ARG A 420 36.95 11.47 5.26
CA ARG A 420 36.62 11.94 3.92
C ARG A 420 37.31 11.06 2.88
N ALA A 421 36.62 10.02 2.44
CA ALA A 421 37.11 9.05 1.48
C ALA A 421 35.93 8.29 0.84
N ARG A 422 36.23 7.46 -0.16
CA ARG A 422 35.23 6.60 -0.80
C ARG A 422 34.55 5.68 0.21
N TYR A 423 33.23 5.51 0.06
CA TYR A 423 32.47 4.48 0.73
C TYR A 423 32.52 3.19 -0.08
N LEU A 424 33.11 2.13 0.48
CA LEU A 424 33.34 0.86 -0.19
C LEU A 424 32.14 -0.11 -0.16
N PRO A 425 31.36 -0.22 0.94
CA PRO A 425 30.25 -1.15 0.97
C PRO A 425 29.18 -0.83 -0.07
N GLU A 426 28.60 -1.87 -0.65
CA GLU A 426 27.48 -1.75 -1.58
C GLU A 426 26.16 -1.48 -0.84
N ALA A 427 25.14 -1.05 -1.59
CA ALA A 427 23.82 -0.83 -1.04
C ALA A 427 23.15 -2.17 -0.67
N ILE A 428 22.75 -2.31 0.59
CA ILE A 428 22.06 -3.49 1.11
C ILE A 428 20.63 -3.58 0.52
N GLY A 429 20.07 -4.79 0.46
CA GLY A 429 18.69 -5.03 0.06
C GLY A 429 17.66 -4.40 1.01
N ASP A 430 16.42 -4.27 0.55
CA ASP A 430 15.32 -3.71 1.36
C ASP A 430 14.71 -4.74 2.31
N GLY A 431 14.10 -4.29 3.40
CA GLY A 431 13.43 -5.17 4.37
C GLY A 431 14.36 -5.66 5.48
N LEU A 432 13.77 -6.15 6.58
CA LEU A 432 14.47 -6.49 7.81
C LEU A 432 15.46 -7.63 7.64
N ALA A 433 15.10 -8.68 6.88
CA ALA A 433 15.93 -9.86 6.68
C ALA A 433 17.27 -9.53 5.98
N ASN A 434 17.27 -8.53 5.10
CA ASN A 434 18.47 -8.13 4.37
C ASN A 434 19.45 -7.30 5.22
N GLN A 435 19.05 -6.83 6.41
CA GLN A 435 19.91 -5.99 7.26
C GLN A 435 20.92 -6.76 8.12
N ILE A 436 20.95 -8.10 8.05
CA ILE A 436 21.86 -8.92 8.85
C ILE A 436 23.34 -8.55 8.65
N ASN A 437 23.70 -8.14 7.44
CA ASN A 437 25.05 -7.73 7.06
C ASN A 437 25.16 -6.22 6.83
N ASN A 438 24.23 -5.41 7.36
CA ASN A 438 24.30 -3.96 7.19
C ASN A 438 25.48 -3.41 8.01
N PRO A 439 26.49 -2.77 7.38
CA PRO A 439 27.68 -2.28 8.08
C PRO A 439 27.41 -1.05 8.96
N GLU A 440 26.29 -0.35 8.76
CA GLU A 440 26.01 0.94 9.41
C GLU A 440 24.99 0.86 10.54
N VAL A 441 24.09 -0.14 10.50
CA VAL A 441 23.00 -0.26 11.46
C VAL A 441 22.86 -1.72 11.90
N GLU A 442 23.25 -1.99 13.14
CA GLU A 442 23.11 -3.31 13.76
C GLU A 442 21.67 -3.54 14.23
N LEU A 443 20.96 -4.47 13.60
CA LEU A 443 19.56 -4.78 13.91
C LEU A 443 19.38 -6.25 14.28
N ASP A 444 18.54 -6.48 15.30
CA ASP A 444 18.07 -7.82 15.66
C ASP A 444 16.93 -8.24 14.71
N ILE A 445 17.29 -8.94 13.63
CA ILE A 445 16.33 -9.42 12.62
C ILE A 445 15.29 -10.41 13.18
N THR A 446 15.53 -10.98 14.36
CA THR A 446 14.61 -11.94 15.00
C THR A 446 13.46 -11.25 15.74
N LYS A 447 13.53 -9.92 15.91
CA LYS A 447 12.53 -9.11 16.62
C LYS A 447 11.91 -8.07 15.70
N PRO A 448 11.05 -8.49 14.74
CA PRO A 448 10.33 -7.54 13.91
C PRO A 448 9.35 -6.70 14.73
N ASP A 449 9.08 -5.48 14.28
CA ASP A 449 8.10 -4.61 14.92
C ASP A 449 6.69 -5.21 14.83
N LYS A 450 6.02 -5.35 15.98
CA LYS A 450 4.69 -5.99 16.07
C LYS A 450 3.62 -5.18 15.35
N THR A 451 3.69 -3.84 15.41
CA THR A 451 2.74 -2.94 14.74
C THR A 451 2.82 -3.12 13.24
N ILE A 452 4.05 -3.15 12.71
CA ILE A 452 4.32 -3.40 11.29
C ILE A 452 3.75 -4.74 10.85
N ARG A 453 4.01 -5.82 11.61
CA ARG A 453 3.47 -7.16 11.30
C ARG A 453 1.94 -7.21 11.33
N GLN A 454 1.31 -6.50 12.26
CA GLN A 454 -0.15 -6.35 12.28
C GLN A 454 -0.66 -5.63 11.03
N GLN A 455 -0.01 -4.56 10.59
CA GLN A 455 -0.41 -3.85 9.37
C GLN A 455 -0.23 -4.70 8.11
N ILE A 456 0.84 -5.50 8.03
CA ILE A 456 1.03 -6.50 6.95
C ILE A 456 -0.15 -7.48 6.91
N MET A 457 -0.61 -7.97 8.07
CA MET A 457 -1.79 -8.84 8.13
C MET A 457 -3.06 -8.13 7.66
N GLN A 458 -3.26 -6.86 8.02
CA GLN A 458 -4.41 -6.07 7.53
C GLN A 458 -4.38 -5.91 6.01
N LEU A 459 -3.21 -5.63 5.42
CA LEU A 459 -3.05 -5.57 3.96
C LEU A 459 -3.42 -6.90 3.31
N LYS A 460 -2.99 -8.03 3.89
CA LYS A 460 -3.33 -9.38 3.39
C LYS A 460 -4.83 -9.65 3.41
N ILE A 461 -5.50 -9.37 4.53
CA ILE A 461 -6.95 -9.56 4.67
C ILE A 461 -7.69 -8.72 3.63
N ARG A 462 -7.33 -7.44 3.48
CA ARG A 462 -8.00 -6.56 2.52
C ARG A 462 -7.75 -6.97 1.07
N THR A 463 -6.53 -7.41 0.76
CA THR A 463 -6.20 -7.97 -0.55
C THR A 463 -7.03 -9.22 -0.84
N HIS A 464 -7.21 -10.10 0.15
CA HIS A 464 -8.06 -11.28 0.01
C HIS A 464 -9.53 -10.92 -0.26
N ASN A 465 -10.10 -9.98 0.50
CA ASN A 465 -11.48 -9.52 0.29
C ASN A 465 -11.67 -8.92 -1.11
N LEU A 466 -10.72 -8.08 -1.57
CA LEU A 466 -10.75 -7.53 -2.94
C LEU A 466 -10.68 -8.61 -4.03
N ARG A 467 -9.87 -9.67 -3.83
CA ARG A 467 -9.83 -10.80 -4.77
C ARG A 467 -11.14 -11.56 -4.83
N ASN A 468 -11.82 -11.73 -3.70
CA ASN A 468 -13.16 -12.34 -3.69
C ASN A 468 -14.19 -11.44 -4.36
N ALA A 469 -14.09 -10.12 -4.17
CA ALA A 469 -14.92 -9.14 -4.86
C ALA A 469 -14.73 -9.16 -6.40
N LEU A 470 -13.52 -9.45 -6.90
CA LEU A 470 -13.29 -9.69 -8.33
C LEU A 470 -14.13 -10.87 -8.85
N ILE A 471 -14.36 -11.90 -8.04
CA ILE A 471 -15.16 -13.07 -8.43
C ILE A 471 -16.66 -12.82 -8.16
N GLY A 472 -17.02 -11.71 -7.49
CA GLY A 472 -18.38 -11.37 -7.12
C GLY A 472 -18.84 -12.02 -5.81
N ARG A 473 -17.92 -12.47 -4.96
CA ARG A 473 -18.23 -13.03 -3.63
C ARG A 473 -18.01 -11.98 -2.55
N ASP A 474 -19.02 -11.78 -1.70
CA ASP A 474 -18.90 -10.96 -0.51
C ASP A 474 -18.26 -11.77 0.63
N THR A 475 -17.21 -11.23 1.25
CA THR A 475 -16.55 -11.83 2.42
C THR A 475 -16.99 -11.21 3.74
N ASP A 476 -17.59 -10.02 3.70
CA ASP A 476 -18.06 -9.34 4.91
C ASP A 476 -19.35 -9.99 5.43
N PHE A 477 -20.03 -10.76 4.56
CA PHE A 477 -21.13 -11.65 4.91
C PHE A 477 -20.61 -13.09 4.94
N GLN A 478 -20.35 -13.61 6.15
CA GLN A 478 -20.19 -15.05 6.34
C GLN A 478 -21.59 -15.63 6.49
N ASP A 479 -22.01 -16.47 5.56
CA ASP A 479 -23.09 -17.42 5.81
C ASP A 479 -22.69 -18.23 7.04
N THR A 480 -23.31 -17.93 8.18
CA THR A 480 -23.19 -18.76 9.39
C THR A 480 -23.91 -20.10 9.23
N ASN A 481 -24.48 -20.37 8.05
CA ASN A 481 -25.13 -21.62 7.67
C ASN A 481 -24.45 -22.18 6.43
N ASP A 482 -23.29 -22.80 6.63
CA ASP A 482 -22.98 -24.07 5.95
C ASP A 482 -21.79 -24.68 6.68
N ASP A 483 -22.10 -25.62 7.56
CA ASP A 483 -21.18 -26.67 7.96
C ASP A 483 -20.57 -27.24 6.67
N VAL A 484 -19.31 -26.93 6.40
CA VAL A 484 -18.46 -27.69 5.47
C VAL A 484 -18.24 -29.05 6.11
N SER A 485 -19.29 -29.86 6.06
CA SER A 485 -19.32 -31.26 6.40
C SER A 485 -18.86 -31.99 5.14
N GLY A 486 -17.56 -32.26 5.09
CA GLY A 486 -16.95 -33.07 4.05
C GLY A 486 -17.56 -34.47 4.03
N SER A 487 -18.53 -34.70 3.15
CA SER A 487 -18.95 -36.03 2.76
C SER A 487 -18.37 -36.37 1.40
N GLY A 488 -17.31 -37.17 1.44
CA GLY A 488 -16.83 -37.89 0.27
C GLY A 488 -17.84 -38.97 -0.12
N SER A 489 -18.38 -38.86 -1.32
CA SER A 489 -19.01 -39.99 -2.01
C SER A 489 -18.79 -39.81 -3.50
N GLY A 490 -17.70 -40.39 -3.99
CA GLY A 490 -17.49 -40.64 -5.40
C GLY A 490 -18.23 -41.92 -5.79
N VAL A 491 -19.29 -41.78 -6.57
CA VAL A 491 -19.83 -42.86 -7.39
C VAL A 491 -19.97 -42.30 -8.80
N CYS A 492 -18.96 -42.59 -9.64
CA CYS A 492 -19.09 -42.49 -11.08
C CYS A 492 -19.18 -43.93 -11.59
N THR A 493 -20.36 -44.30 -12.08
CA THR A 493 -20.53 -45.47 -12.94
C THR A 493 -20.31 -45.04 -14.38
N ASP A 494 -19.47 -45.82 -15.07
CA ASP A 494 -19.21 -45.91 -16.51
C ASP A 494 -18.32 -44.86 -17.19
N GLU A 495 -17.05 -45.28 -17.32
CA GLU A 495 -16.22 -45.38 -18.54
C GLU A 495 -16.19 -44.22 -19.54
N THR A 496 -15.62 -43.06 -19.16
CA THR A 496 -14.54 -42.40 -19.94
C THR A 496 -13.91 -41.24 -19.16
N CYS A 497 -13.00 -41.53 -18.22
CA CYS A 497 -12.05 -40.54 -17.69
C CYS A 497 -10.69 -41.23 -17.50
N LEU A 498 -9.69 -40.81 -18.28
CA LEU A 498 -8.31 -41.30 -18.20
C LEU A 498 -7.63 -40.81 -16.89
N PRO A 499 -6.81 -41.62 -16.21
CA PRO A 499 -6.19 -41.24 -14.94
C PRO A 499 -4.98 -40.31 -15.17
N GLY A 500 -5.04 -39.09 -14.65
CA GLY A 500 -3.86 -38.23 -14.47
C GLY A 500 -3.02 -38.69 -13.26
N PRO A 501 -1.67 -38.61 -13.31
CA PRO A 501 -0.83 -39.10 -12.21
C PRO A 501 -0.91 -38.17 -10.99
N ARG A 502 -1.25 -38.76 -9.83
CA ARG A 502 -1.00 -38.16 -8.51
C ARG A 502 0.49 -38.25 -8.19
N LEU A 503 1.14 -37.11 -7.93
CA LEU A 503 2.45 -37.06 -7.28
C LEU A 503 2.38 -36.09 -6.09
N ALA A 504 2.17 -36.66 -4.91
CA ALA A 504 2.54 -36.05 -3.64
C ALA A 504 3.02 -37.17 -2.71
N ALA A 505 4.31 -37.46 -2.78
CA ALA A 505 5.03 -38.21 -1.75
C ALA A 505 5.90 -37.22 -0.96
N PRO A 506 6.09 -37.40 0.36
CA PRO A 506 7.02 -36.59 1.13
C PRO A 506 8.45 -36.97 0.77
N SER A 507 9.24 -36.01 0.30
CA SER A 507 10.66 -36.19 -0.03
C SER A 507 11.50 -36.23 1.25
N THR A 508 12.13 -37.37 1.50
CA THR A 508 13.29 -37.49 2.40
C THR A 508 14.49 -37.82 1.54
N ASP A 509 15.15 -36.81 0.98
CA ASP A 509 16.46 -36.96 0.37
C ASP A 509 17.44 -35.89 0.86
N ARG A 510 18.70 -36.33 1.04
CA ARG A 510 19.84 -35.53 1.52
C ARG A 510 20.21 -34.43 0.50
N PRO A 511 20.80 -33.30 0.95
CA PRO A 511 21.15 -32.21 0.04
C PRO A 511 22.26 -32.63 -0.95
N ILE A 512 21.98 -32.42 -2.24
CA ILE A 512 22.94 -32.63 -3.33
C ILE A 512 23.93 -31.45 -3.34
N GLN A 513 25.21 -31.78 -3.27
CA GLN A 513 26.35 -30.87 -3.40
C GLN A 513 26.53 -30.50 -4.89
N TYR A 514 26.42 -29.23 -5.23
CA TYR A 514 26.75 -28.75 -6.58
C TYR A 514 28.26 -28.83 -6.81
N VAL A 515 28.69 -29.69 -7.74
CA VAL A 515 30.03 -29.66 -8.32
C VAL A 515 30.02 -28.64 -9.45
N ASN A 516 30.76 -27.54 -9.28
CA ASN A 516 30.98 -26.57 -10.35
C ASN A 516 31.79 -27.20 -11.50
N PRO A 517 31.43 -26.97 -12.78
CA PRO A 517 32.26 -27.36 -13.92
C PRO A 517 33.53 -26.48 -14.02
N PRO A 518 34.62 -26.97 -14.64
CA PRO A 518 35.86 -26.21 -14.72
C PRO A 518 35.72 -25.10 -15.77
N GLU A 519 35.68 -23.86 -15.31
CA GLU A 519 35.70 -22.69 -16.19
C GLU A 519 37.15 -22.40 -16.62
N ASN A 520 37.46 -22.83 -17.84
CA ASN A 520 38.76 -22.63 -18.47
C ASN A 520 38.81 -21.23 -19.12
N ASN A 521 38.90 -20.18 -18.29
CA ASN A 521 39.15 -18.81 -18.75
C ASN A 521 40.54 -18.36 -18.31
N LYS A 522 41.48 -18.37 -19.27
CA LYS A 522 42.80 -17.76 -19.16
C LYS A 522 42.65 -16.26 -18.89
N VAL A 523 42.70 -15.86 -17.62
CA VAL A 523 42.96 -14.48 -17.22
C VAL A 523 44.47 -14.26 -17.31
N LYS A 524 44.90 -13.39 -18.23
CA LYS A 524 46.26 -12.82 -18.21
C LYS A 524 46.35 -11.91 -16.99
N SER A 525 46.93 -12.38 -15.89
CA SER A 525 47.38 -11.50 -14.82
C SER A 525 48.68 -10.82 -15.27
N SER A 526 48.66 -9.49 -15.33
CA SER A 526 49.88 -8.70 -15.34
C SER A 526 50.36 -8.61 -13.89
N ALA A 527 51.10 -9.63 -13.46
CA ALA A 527 51.85 -9.57 -12.21
C ALA A 527 53.11 -8.73 -12.45
N GLN A 528 53.07 -7.45 -12.08
CA GLN A 528 54.30 -6.69 -11.88
C GLN A 528 55.01 -7.27 -10.65
N GLN A 529 56.00 -8.12 -10.91
CA GLN A 529 56.99 -8.53 -9.94
C GLN A 529 57.75 -7.28 -9.49
N ALA A 530 57.47 -6.81 -8.28
CA ALA A 530 58.37 -5.92 -7.58
C ALA A 530 59.65 -6.72 -7.26
N LEU A 531 60.74 -6.39 -7.95
CA LEU A 531 62.08 -6.90 -7.62
C LEU A 531 62.42 -6.56 -6.16
N PRO A 532 63.11 -7.46 -5.44
CA PRO A 532 63.68 -7.11 -4.15
C PRO A 532 64.77 -6.05 -4.34
N SER A 533 64.60 -4.93 -3.63
CA SER A 533 65.50 -3.78 -3.64
C SER A 533 66.93 -4.16 -3.24
N ASN A 534 67.90 -3.71 -4.04
CA ASN A 534 69.35 -3.78 -3.78
C ASN A 534 69.79 -3.03 -2.49
N THR A 535 68.87 -2.38 -1.78
CA THR A 535 69.15 -1.66 -0.52
C THR A 535 69.39 -2.59 0.67
N ILE A 536 68.90 -3.83 0.65
CA ILE A 536 69.05 -4.79 1.77
C ILE A 536 70.46 -5.41 1.80
N TYR A 537 71.08 -5.60 0.63
CA TYR A 537 72.46 -6.09 0.53
C TYR A 537 73.51 -5.03 0.90
N LEU A 538 73.22 -3.74 0.67
CA LEU A 538 74.08 -2.63 1.08
C LEU A 538 74.08 -2.41 2.61
N LEU A 539 72.94 -2.61 3.27
CA LEU A 539 72.82 -2.50 4.73
C LEU A 539 73.54 -3.62 5.48
N SER A 540 73.54 -4.83 4.92
CA SER A 540 74.26 -5.98 5.47
C SER A 540 75.78 -5.88 5.27
N LEU A 541 76.24 -5.29 4.16
CA LEU A 541 77.67 -4.99 3.95
C LEU A 541 78.18 -3.88 4.88
N LEU A 542 77.35 -2.85 5.16
CA LEU A 542 77.71 -1.74 6.05
C LEU A 542 77.85 -2.20 7.52
N LEU A 543 76.99 -3.12 7.96
CA LEU A 543 77.06 -3.71 9.30
C LEU A 543 78.28 -4.64 9.50
N LEU A 544 78.78 -5.25 8.42
CA LEU A 544 80.01 -6.06 8.45
C LEU A 544 81.29 -5.21 8.46
N LEU A 545 81.26 -4.02 7.84
CA LEU A 545 82.40 -3.08 7.85
C LEU A 545 82.50 -2.27 9.15
N LEU A 546 81.39 -2.09 9.89
CA LEU A 546 81.37 -1.42 11.20
C LEU A 546 81.77 -2.32 12.38
N ARG A 547 82.08 -3.60 12.13
CA ARG A 547 82.43 -4.57 13.17
C ARG A 547 83.91 -5.01 13.14
N ARG A 548 84.78 -4.22 12.51
CA ARG A 548 86.23 -4.44 12.52
C ARG A 548 86.97 -3.22 13.05
#